data_AF-A0A6H5HC46-F1
#
_entry.id   AF-A0A6H5HC46-F1
#
_cell.length_a   1.000
_cell.length_b   1.000
_cell.length_c   1.000
_cell.angle_alpha   90.00
_cell.angle_beta   90.00
_cell.angle_gamma   90.00
#
_symmetry.space_group_name_H-M   'P 1'
#
loop_
_entity.id
_entity.type
_entity.pdbx_description
1 polymer ?
#
loop_
_entity_poly.entity_id
_entity_poly.type
_entity_poly.pdbx_seq_one_letter_code
_entity_poly.pdbx_strand_id
1 'polypeptide(L)'
;MSQTYVSSQLECTKIYVAISACSDIWFRLFDHRPFLSGEIKQFVKDFEESRGDQEVARLFDALEWATDVRDSQVDHALGSLPNLEKINTLLDIANQNCNTVLEHEQDYSVNKDGPWLHELLSTAELELPQPYVPPRNPVLEARCQRLRAQIAEQEYKKMTKNVDNSRVHHPEDTIQYQLNIINRQLIAVFQFVVSVATGFTFGFYGIQLMTGDLDFGFRLLLGVICSLIIALAEIYFLAKKLAEDMDFPDMPKSKVD
;
A
#
# COMPACT_ATOMS: atom_id res chain seq x y z
N MET A 1 61.27 23.72 -16.43
CA MET A 1 60.97 22.27 -16.54
C MET A 1 60.40 21.68 -15.25
N SER A 2 60.68 22.25 -14.08
CA SER A 2 60.27 21.72 -12.77
C SER A 2 58.82 22.06 -12.36
N GLN A 3 58.24 23.14 -12.88
CA GLN A 3 56.94 23.66 -12.41
C GLN A 3 55.73 22.92 -13.00
N THR A 4 55.84 22.42 -14.24
CA THR A 4 54.81 21.59 -14.89
C THR A 4 54.73 20.19 -14.29
N TYR A 5 55.86 19.59 -13.89
CA TYR A 5 55.87 18.26 -13.24
C TYR A 5 55.17 18.25 -11.88
N VAL A 6 55.33 19.32 -11.09
CA VAL A 6 54.65 19.47 -9.79
C VAL A 6 53.15 19.68 -9.97
N SER A 7 52.72 20.43 -10.99
CA SER A 7 51.30 20.63 -11.31
C SER A 7 50.61 19.32 -11.75
N SER A 8 51.26 18.52 -12.59
CA SER A 8 50.71 17.23 -13.05
C SER A 8 50.63 16.19 -11.94
N GLN A 9 51.59 16.18 -11.00
CA GLN A 9 51.54 15.33 -9.80
C GLN A 9 50.39 15.72 -8.85
N LEU A 10 50.13 17.02 -8.69
CA LEU A 10 49.03 17.51 -7.86
C LEU A 10 47.65 17.13 -8.42
N GLU A 11 47.46 17.20 -9.73
CA GLU A 11 46.25 16.76 -10.42
C GLU A 11 46.01 15.25 -10.28
N CYS A 12 47.07 14.43 -10.44
CA CYS A 12 46.99 12.98 -10.30
C CYS A 12 46.63 12.55 -8.86
N THR A 13 47.12 13.29 -7.86
CA THR A 13 46.81 13.03 -6.44
C THR A 13 45.35 13.37 -6.13
N LYS A 14 44.81 14.46 -6.70
CA LYS A 14 43.39 14.83 -6.56
C LYS A 14 42.47 13.79 -7.20
N ILE A 15 42.83 13.27 -8.37
CA ILE A 15 42.06 12.22 -9.05
C ILE A 15 42.05 10.94 -8.22
N TYR A 16 43.20 10.51 -7.68
CA TYR A 16 43.28 9.34 -6.80
C TYR A 16 42.43 9.51 -5.53
N VAL A 17 42.48 10.69 -4.90
CA VAL A 17 41.65 11.01 -3.73
C VAL A 17 40.16 11.02 -4.08
N ALA A 18 39.77 11.54 -5.25
CA ALA A 18 38.38 11.53 -5.70
C ALA A 18 37.87 10.10 -5.96
N ILE A 19 38.67 9.26 -6.61
CA ILE A 19 38.34 7.85 -6.87
C ILE A 19 38.23 7.08 -5.55
N SER A 20 39.17 7.28 -4.62
CA SER A 20 39.12 6.69 -3.27
C SER A 20 37.89 7.15 -2.49
N ALA A 21 37.56 8.45 -2.54
CA ALA A 21 36.38 8.98 -1.87
C ALA A 21 35.08 8.42 -2.47
N CYS A 22 34.98 8.31 -3.80
CA CYS A 22 33.84 7.66 -4.46
C CYS A 22 33.75 6.17 -4.10
N SER A 23 34.87 5.47 -3.99
CA SER A 23 34.92 4.08 -3.55
C SER A 23 34.48 3.92 -2.09
N ASP A 24 34.94 4.79 -1.18
CA ASP A 24 34.55 4.75 0.24
C ASP A 24 33.09 5.14 0.45
N ILE A 25 32.58 6.10 -0.34
CA ILE A 25 31.16 6.44 -0.37
C ILE A 25 30.35 5.27 -0.94
N TRP A 26 30.84 4.60 -1.99
CA TRP A 26 30.20 3.42 -2.57
C TRP A 26 30.06 2.28 -1.56
N PHE A 27 31.15 1.90 -0.87
CA PHE A 27 31.09 0.89 0.18
C PHE A 27 30.17 1.33 1.33
N ARG A 28 30.21 2.59 1.78
CA ARG A 28 29.31 3.07 2.85
C ARG A 28 27.83 3.14 2.47
N LEU A 29 27.51 3.50 1.23
CA LEU A 29 26.13 3.58 0.75
C LEU A 29 25.53 2.17 0.52
N PHE A 30 26.39 1.19 0.18
CA PHE A 30 25.97 -0.15 -0.22
C PHE A 30 26.39 -1.28 0.75
N ASP A 31 27.08 -1.02 1.87
CA ASP A 31 27.46 -2.05 2.85
C ASP A 31 26.32 -2.51 3.76
N HIS A 32 25.13 -1.90 3.70
CA HIS A 32 23.96 -2.37 4.46
C HIS A 32 23.14 -3.46 3.74
N ARG A 33 23.67 -4.08 2.68
CA ARG A 33 22.97 -5.09 1.85
C ARG A 33 22.22 -6.19 2.62
N PRO A 34 22.70 -6.75 3.76
CA PRO A 34 21.94 -7.72 4.54
C PRO A 34 20.76 -7.10 5.29
N PHE A 35 20.98 -5.92 5.86
CA PHE A 35 20.01 -5.20 6.69
C PHE A 35 18.92 -4.55 5.83
N LEU A 36 19.29 -3.79 4.80
CA LEU A 36 18.34 -3.19 3.85
C LEU A 36 17.55 -4.27 3.11
N SER A 37 18.19 -5.36 2.66
CA SER A 37 17.46 -6.45 1.98
C SER A 37 16.51 -7.18 2.94
N GLY A 38 16.89 -7.34 4.21
CA GLY A 38 16.02 -7.90 5.25
C GLY A 38 14.82 -6.99 5.57
N GLU A 39 15.06 -5.71 5.79
CA GLU A 39 14.01 -4.73 6.10
C GLU A 39 13.12 -4.45 4.90
N ILE A 40 13.65 -4.38 3.68
CA ILE A 40 12.85 -4.23 2.45
C ILE A 40 11.99 -5.48 2.24
N LYS A 41 12.52 -6.68 2.49
CA LYS A 41 11.73 -7.93 2.43
C LYS A 41 10.62 -7.96 3.48
N GLN A 42 10.93 -7.57 4.71
CA GLN A 42 9.96 -7.52 5.79
C GLN A 42 8.88 -6.46 5.50
N PHE A 43 9.30 -5.28 5.05
CA PHE A 43 8.41 -4.19 4.66
C PHE A 43 7.49 -4.59 3.52
N VAL A 44 8.00 -5.14 2.41
CA VAL A 44 7.16 -5.55 1.27
C VAL A 44 6.17 -6.64 1.66
N LYS A 45 6.61 -7.64 2.44
CA LYS A 45 5.73 -8.70 2.94
C LYS A 45 4.65 -8.15 3.87
N ASP A 46 5.03 -7.29 4.82
CA ASP A 46 4.10 -6.66 5.76
C ASP A 46 3.15 -5.70 5.01
N PHE A 47 3.59 -5.06 3.92
CA PHE A 47 2.79 -4.14 3.10
C PHE A 47 1.80 -4.88 2.18
N GLU A 48 2.20 -6.03 1.62
CA GLU A 48 1.32 -6.89 0.82
C GLU A 48 0.27 -7.60 1.68
N GLU A 49 0.66 -8.16 2.84
CA GLU A 49 -0.30 -8.75 3.79
C GLU A 49 -1.23 -7.66 4.36
N SER A 50 -0.72 -6.46 4.71
CA SER A 50 -1.55 -5.38 5.26
C SER A 50 -2.52 -4.76 4.26
N ARG A 51 -2.16 -4.59 2.98
CA ARG A 51 -3.10 -4.07 1.96
C ARG A 51 -4.17 -5.09 1.60
N GLY A 52 -3.76 -6.35 1.36
CA GLY A 52 -4.69 -7.42 1.01
C GLY A 52 -5.76 -7.60 2.06
N ASP A 53 -5.37 -7.62 3.33
CA ASP A 53 -6.30 -7.81 4.44
C ASP A 53 -7.15 -6.56 4.70
N GLN A 54 -6.58 -5.35 4.62
CA GLN A 54 -7.30 -4.12 4.96
C GLN A 54 -8.27 -3.65 3.86
N GLU A 55 -7.94 -3.79 2.58
CA GLU A 55 -8.86 -3.44 1.49
C GLU A 55 -10.01 -4.44 1.41
N VAL A 56 -9.73 -5.73 1.61
CA VAL A 56 -10.77 -6.77 1.69
C VAL A 56 -11.66 -6.53 2.90
N ALA A 57 -11.11 -6.26 4.10
CA ALA A 57 -11.90 -5.93 5.28
C ALA A 57 -12.78 -4.69 5.06
N ARG A 58 -12.24 -3.60 4.49
CA ARG A 58 -13.00 -2.38 4.19
C ARG A 58 -14.11 -2.62 3.17
N LEU A 59 -13.87 -3.45 2.15
CA LEU A 59 -14.88 -3.82 1.17
C LEU A 59 -15.97 -4.69 1.80
N PHE A 60 -15.61 -5.57 2.73
CA PHE A 60 -16.57 -6.37 3.48
C PHE A 60 -17.39 -5.51 4.44
N ASP A 61 -16.78 -4.61 5.21
CA ASP A 61 -17.48 -3.67 6.09
C ASP A 61 -18.45 -2.79 5.30
N ALA A 62 -18.02 -2.29 4.13
CA ALA A 62 -18.88 -1.51 3.25
C ALA A 62 -20.05 -2.35 2.69
N LEU A 63 -19.81 -3.62 2.35
CA LEU A 63 -20.84 -4.52 1.83
C LEU A 63 -21.83 -4.94 2.91
N GLU A 64 -21.36 -5.21 4.13
CA GLU A 64 -22.19 -5.51 5.29
C GLU A 64 -23.06 -4.30 5.65
N TRP A 65 -22.45 -3.12 5.74
CA TRP A 65 -23.18 -1.87 5.98
C TRP A 65 -24.23 -1.60 4.90
N ALA A 66 -23.88 -1.72 3.62
CA ALA A 66 -24.83 -1.49 2.53
C ALA A 66 -25.98 -2.52 2.55
N THR A 67 -25.70 -3.76 2.96
CA THR A 67 -26.72 -4.82 3.07
C THR A 67 -27.62 -4.59 4.27
N ASP A 68 -27.07 -4.19 5.42
CA ASP A 68 -27.83 -3.91 6.64
C ASP A 68 -28.72 -2.66 6.49
N VAL A 69 -28.24 -1.62 5.81
CA VAL A 69 -29.05 -0.45 5.47
C VAL A 69 -30.22 -0.84 4.56
N ARG A 70 -29.97 -1.67 3.55
CA ARG A 70 -31.03 -2.14 2.65
C ARG A 70 -32.06 -2.99 3.39
N ASP A 71 -31.63 -3.92 4.23
CA ASP A 71 -32.51 -4.94 4.80
C ASP A 71 -33.17 -4.46 6.12
N SER A 72 -32.62 -3.47 6.84
CA SER A 72 -33.21 -2.95 8.09
C SER A 72 -33.88 -1.57 7.91
N GLN A 73 -33.22 -0.63 7.25
CA GLN A 73 -33.63 0.77 7.28
C GLN A 73 -34.61 1.12 6.17
N VAL A 74 -34.49 0.50 4.99
CA VAL A 74 -35.42 0.75 3.88
C VAL A 74 -36.82 0.22 4.21
N ASP A 75 -36.93 -1.01 4.70
CA ASP A 75 -38.21 -1.61 5.05
C ASP A 75 -38.84 -0.96 6.30
N HIS A 76 -38.03 -0.54 7.28
CA HIS A 76 -38.53 0.17 8.46
C HIS A 76 -38.97 1.61 8.13
N ALA A 77 -38.25 2.32 7.24
CA ALA A 77 -38.66 3.62 6.76
C ALA A 77 -39.99 3.53 5.99
N LEU A 78 -40.13 2.56 5.09
CA LEU A 78 -41.39 2.30 4.37
C LEU A 78 -42.55 1.94 5.31
N GLY A 79 -42.29 1.16 6.37
CA GLY A 79 -43.30 0.75 7.34
C GLY A 79 -43.75 1.87 8.28
N SER A 80 -42.92 2.88 8.51
CA SER A 80 -43.23 4.04 9.38
C SER A 80 -43.97 5.19 8.67
N LEU A 81 -43.94 5.23 7.33
CA LEU A 81 -44.70 6.17 6.51
C LEU A 81 -46.20 6.28 6.89
N PRO A 82 -46.95 5.17 7.05
CA PRO A 82 -48.36 5.24 7.46
C PRO A 82 -48.57 5.75 8.90
N ASN A 83 -47.57 5.63 9.78
CA ASN A 83 -47.65 6.19 11.12
C ASN A 83 -47.45 7.71 11.11
N LEU A 84 -46.64 8.24 10.20
CA LEU A 84 -46.48 9.69 10.02
C LEU A 84 -47.81 10.34 9.58
N GLU A 85 -48.53 9.67 8.70
CA GLU A 85 -49.85 10.09 8.24
C GLU A 85 -50.87 10.08 9.39
N LYS A 86 -50.89 9.01 10.21
CA LYS A 86 -51.71 8.96 11.43
C LYS A 86 -51.35 10.08 12.42
N ILE A 87 -50.06 10.36 12.64
CA ILE A 87 -49.62 11.42 13.54
C ILE A 87 -50.06 12.79 13.04
N ASN A 88 -49.98 13.07 11.73
CA ASN A 88 -50.50 14.30 11.16
C ASN A 88 -52.02 14.43 11.39
N THR A 89 -52.79 13.36 11.16
CA THR A 89 -54.24 13.40 11.42
C THR A 89 -54.57 13.61 12.91
N LEU A 90 -53.82 12.99 13.82
CA LEU A 90 -53.98 13.18 15.27
C LEU A 90 -53.59 14.59 15.71
N LEU A 91 -52.54 15.15 15.10
CA LEU A 91 -52.11 16.52 15.34
C LEU A 91 -53.16 17.52 14.83
N ASP A 92 -53.75 17.27 13.66
CA ASP A 92 -54.84 18.08 13.12
C ASP A 92 -56.08 18.04 14.03
N ILE A 93 -56.45 16.86 14.52
CA ILE A 93 -57.55 16.71 15.49
C ILE A 93 -57.21 17.43 16.80
N ALA A 94 -55.99 17.32 17.31
CA ALA A 94 -55.56 18.00 18.52
C ALA A 94 -55.58 19.53 18.37
N ASN A 95 -55.06 20.05 17.26
CA ASN A 95 -55.12 21.47 16.93
C ASN A 95 -56.56 21.95 16.78
N GLN A 96 -57.42 21.17 16.13
CA GLN A 96 -58.84 21.50 15.98
C GLN A 96 -59.56 21.54 17.35
N ASN A 97 -59.26 20.60 18.24
CA ASN A 97 -59.79 20.59 19.60
C ASN A 97 -59.27 21.77 20.42
N CYS A 98 -57.97 22.09 20.35
CA CYS A 98 -57.40 23.27 21.00
C CYS A 98 -58.06 24.56 20.50
N ASN A 99 -58.25 24.71 19.20
CA ASN A 99 -58.94 25.86 18.62
C ASN A 99 -60.41 25.93 19.08
N THR A 100 -61.11 24.80 19.15
CA THR A 100 -62.49 24.75 19.64
C THR A 100 -62.58 25.17 21.10
N VAL A 101 -61.62 24.74 21.94
CA VAL A 101 -61.56 25.13 23.36
C VAL A 101 -61.23 26.62 23.51
N LEU A 102 -60.35 27.17 22.67
CA LEU A 102 -60.05 28.61 22.65
C LEU A 102 -61.27 29.45 22.22
N GLU A 103 -62.04 28.98 21.24
CA GLU A 103 -63.27 29.65 20.79
C GLU A 103 -64.36 29.66 21.87
N HIS A 104 -64.43 28.62 22.71
CA HIS A 104 -65.38 28.50 23.82
C HIS A 104 -64.81 28.94 25.17
N GLU A 105 -63.63 29.58 25.19
CA GLU A 105 -62.95 30.04 26.42
C GLU A 105 -63.82 31.06 27.20
N GLN A 106 -64.64 31.83 26.49
CA GLN A 106 -65.52 32.85 27.07
C GLN A 106 -66.79 32.27 27.74
N ASP A 107 -67.22 31.07 27.35
CA ASP A 107 -68.37 30.35 27.97
C ASP A 107 -67.94 29.52 29.20
N TYR A 108 -66.68 29.07 29.24
CA TYR A 108 -66.16 28.27 30.35
C TYR A 108 -65.71 29.08 31.57
N SER A 109 -65.75 30.42 31.51
CA SER A 109 -65.34 31.31 32.61
C SER A 109 -66.28 31.28 33.83
N VAL A 110 -67.36 30.50 33.80
CA VAL A 110 -68.39 30.47 34.85
C VAL A 110 -68.13 29.42 35.94
N ASN A 111 -67.30 28.40 35.69
CA ASN A 111 -67.06 27.31 36.66
C ASN A 111 -65.56 27.10 36.94
N LYS A 112 -65.07 27.74 38.00
CA LYS A 112 -63.64 27.80 38.37
C LYS A 112 -63.18 26.63 39.26
N ASP A 113 -64.01 25.60 39.40
CA ASP A 113 -63.87 24.53 40.42
C ASP A 113 -63.40 23.18 39.85
N GLY A 114 -63.02 23.12 38.57
CA GLY A 114 -62.50 21.90 37.93
C GLY A 114 -60.98 21.71 38.08
N PRO A 115 -60.47 20.47 38.13
CA PRO A 115 -59.03 20.19 38.27
C PRO A 115 -58.24 20.67 37.05
N TRP A 116 -57.03 21.17 37.28
CA TRP A 116 -56.20 21.73 36.21
C TRP A 116 -55.64 20.63 35.29
N LEU A 117 -55.56 20.92 34.00
CA LEU A 117 -55.14 19.94 32.98
C LEU A 117 -53.76 19.31 33.26
N HIS A 118 -52.83 20.07 33.86
CA HIS A 118 -51.53 19.54 34.26
C HIS A 118 -51.60 18.52 35.40
N GLU A 119 -52.61 18.61 36.27
CA GLU A 119 -52.85 17.66 37.36
C GLU A 119 -53.39 16.33 36.80
N LEU A 120 -54.31 16.40 35.84
CA LEU A 120 -54.83 15.23 35.11
C LEU A 120 -53.75 14.53 34.28
N LEU A 121 -52.86 15.29 33.62
CA LEU A 121 -51.75 14.72 32.86
C LEU A 121 -50.69 14.09 33.77
N SER A 122 -50.48 14.65 34.98
CA SER A 122 -49.51 14.09 35.95
C SER A 122 -49.95 12.75 36.53
N THR A 123 -51.25 12.43 36.47
CA THR A 123 -51.81 11.14 36.91
C THR A 123 -51.94 10.12 35.79
N ALA A 124 -51.66 10.49 34.54
CA ALA A 124 -51.75 9.58 33.40
C ALA A 124 -50.43 8.83 33.20
N GLU A 125 -50.46 7.50 33.33
CA GLU A 125 -49.32 6.61 33.07
C GLU A 125 -49.19 6.37 31.55
N LEU A 126 -48.06 6.82 30.97
CA LEU A 126 -47.79 6.72 29.54
C LEU A 126 -47.14 5.36 29.22
N GLU A 127 -47.92 4.39 28.77
CA GLU A 127 -47.38 3.12 28.25
C GLU A 127 -46.73 3.34 26.88
N LEU A 128 -45.39 3.36 26.84
CA LEU A 128 -44.66 3.37 25.56
C LEU A 128 -44.64 1.95 24.96
N PRO A 129 -44.96 1.79 23.67
CA PRO A 129 -44.87 0.50 23.01
C PRO A 129 -43.42 0.02 22.95
N GLN A 130 -43.18 -1.23 23.33
CA GLN A 130 -41.84 -1.83 23.25
C GLN A 130 -41.40 -1.95 21.78
N PRO A 131 -40.12 -1.66 21.47
CA PRO A 131 -39.59 -1.80 20.12
C PRO A 131 -39.76 -3.23 19.61
N TYR A 132 -40.38 -3.39 18.45
CA TYR A 132 -40.50 -4.69 17.79
C TYR A 132 -39.13 -5.12 17.26
N VAL A 133 -38.60 -6.23 17.79
CA VAL A 133 -37.37 -6.84 17.28
C VAL A 133 -37.76 -7.84 16.19
N PRO A 134 -37.46 -7.58 14.91
CA PRO A 134 -37.84 -8.49 13.84
C PRO A 134 -37.13 -9.85 14.00
N PRO A 135 -37.81 -10.96 13.67
CA PRO A 135 -37.19 -12.28 13.70
C PRO A 135 -36.07 -12.37 12.67
N ARG A 136 -34.93 -12.93 13.07
CA ARG A 136 -33.74 -13.00 12.25
C ARG A 136 -33.99 -13.86 10.99
N ASN A 137 -33.71 -13.32 9.82
CA ASN A 137 -33.91 -14.02 8.55
C ASN A 137 -33.00 -15.27 8.47
N PRO A 138 -33.56 -16.48 8.20
CA PRO A 138 -32.79 -17.73 8.17
C PRO A 138 -31.72 -17.75 7.07
N VAL A 139 -31.93 -17.02 5.97
CA VAL A 139 -30.96 -16.90 4.87
C VAL A 139 -29.76 -16.07 5.30
N LEU A 140 -29.99 -14.98 6.05
CA LEU A 140 -28.92 -14.14 6.59
C LEU A 140 -28.12 -14.89 7.65
N GLU A 141 -28.78 -15.66 8.51
CA GLU A 141 -28.11 -16.47 9.51
C GLU A 141 -27.21 -17.55 8.89
N ALA A 142 -27.70 -18.25 7.87
CA ALA A 142 -26.90 -19.21 7.12
C ALA A 142 -25.67 -18.57 6.47
N ARG A 143 -25.79 -17.31 5.99
CA ARG A 143 -24.66 -16.56 5.43
C ARG A 143 -23.64 -16.18 6.51
N CYS A 144 -24.10 -15.68 7.65
CA CYS A 144 -23.24 -15.35 8.79
C CYS A 144 -22.48 -16.57 9.31
N GLN A 145 -23.12 -17.74 9.35
CA GLN A 145 -22.47 -18.99 9.73
C GLN A 145 -21.36 -19.39 8.75
N ARG A 146 -21.61 -19.29 7.44
CA ARG A 146 -20.58 -19.54 6.41
C ARG A 146 -19.39 -18.58 6.53
N LEU A 147 -19.65 -17.29 6.75
CA LEU A 147 -18.62 -16.27 6.93
C LEU A 147 -17.75 -16.55 8.17
N ARG A 148 -18.37 -16.86 9.30
CA ARG A 148 -17.63 -17.24 10.52
C ARG A 148 -16.79 -18.49 10.31
N ALA A 149 -17.29 -19.48 9.58
CA ALA A 149 -16.53 -20.68 9.25
C ALA A 149 -15.30 -20.37 8.38
N GLN A 150 -15.43 -19.47 7.40
CA GLN A 150 -14.31 -19.04 6.55
C GLN A 150 -13.24 -18.28 7.35
N ILE A 151 -13.65 -17.38 8.25
CA ILE A 151 -12.73 -16.65 9.13
C ILE A 151 -11.97 -17.63 10.02
N ALA A 152 -12.69 -18.56 10.66
CA ALA A 152 -12.08 -19.57 11.51
C ALA A 152 -11.07 -20.45 10.73
N GLU A 153 -11.37 -20.78 9.47
CA GLU A 153 -10.45 -21.53 8.62
C GLU A 153 -9.19 -20.71 8.26
N GLN A 154 -9.34 -19.42 7.99
CA GLN A 154 -8.21 -18.52 7.72
C GLN A 154 -7.33 -18.36 8.97
N GLU A 155 -7.92 -18.12 10.14
CA GLU A 155 -7.20 -18.05 11.41
C GLU A 155 -6.47 -19.36 11.72
N TYR A 156 -7.15 -20.50 11.49
CA TYR A 156 -6.53 -21.81 11.63
C TYR A 156 -5.32 -21.97 10.71
N LYS A 157 -5.43 -21.60 9.43
CA LYS A 157 -4.31 -21.62 8.46
C LYS A 157 -3.16 -20.71 8.87
N LYS A 158 -3.45 -19.53 9.44
CA LYS A 158 -2.45 -18.59 9.95
C LYS A 158 -1.70 -19.17 11.15
N MET A 159 -2.41 -19.78 12.09
CA MET A 159 -1.84 -20.44 13.27
C MET A 159 -1.01 -21.67 12.91
N THR A 160 -1.45 -22.45 11.92
CA THR A 160 -0.80 -23.70 11.49
C THR A 160 0.24 -23.51 10.39
N LYS A 161 0.45 -22.27 9.91
CA LYS A 161 1.44 -21.92 8.88
C LYS A 161 2.86 -22.39 9.23
N ASN A 162 3.18 -22.46 10.52
CA ASN A 162 4.51 -22.87 11.01
C ASN A 162 4.67 -24.40 11.17
N VAL A 163 3.58 -25.17 11.00
CA VAL A 163 3.53 -26.62 11.25
C VAL A 163 3.46 -27.42 9.94
N ASP A 164 3.05 -26.79 8.84
CA ASP A 164 2.93 -27.43 7.53
C ASP A 164 4.29 -27.49 6.79
N ASN A 165 4.99 -28.61 6.90
CA ASN A 165 6.25 -28.88 6.17
C ASN A 165 5.99 -29.33 4.70
N SER A 166 4.72 -29.44 4.26
CA SER A 166 4.37 -30.02 2.96
C SER A 166 4.31 -29.01 1.82
N ARG A 167 4.30 -27.70 2.10
CA ARG A 167 4.36 -26.66 1.06
C ARG A 167 5.81 -26.43 0.68
N VAL A 168 6.31 -27.24 -0.25
CA VAL A 168 7.60 -27.02 -0.91
C VAL A 168 7.49 -25.73 -1.72
N HIS A 169 7.81 -24.59 -1.09
CA HIS A 169 7.89 -23.30 -1.75
C HIS A 169 8.89 -23.44 -2.89
N HIS A 170 8.43 -23.29 -4.12
CA HIS A 170 9.33 -23.34 -5.27
C HIS A 170 10.27 -22.13 -5.14
N PRO A 171 11.59 -22.31 -5.29
CA PRO A 171 12.57 -21.25 -5.05
C PRO A 171 12.31 -20.02 -5.93
N GLU A 172 11.70 -20.21 -7.10
CA GLU A 172 11.30 -19.20 -8.09
C GLU A 172 10.20 -18.23 -7.60
N ASP A 173 9.28 -18.70 -6.74
CA ASP A 173 8.15 -17.90 -6.23
C ASP A 173 8.52 -17.08 -4.99
N THR A 174 9.75 -17.26 -4.49
CA THR A 174 10.22 -16.52 -3.34
C THR A 174 10.66 -15.13 -3.81
N ILE A 175 9.99 -14.06 -3.34
CA ILE A 175 10.36 -12.65 -3.59
C ILE A 175 11.88 -12.41 -3.37
N GLN A 176 12.48 -13.18 -2.47
CA GLN A 176 13.91 -13.16 -2.19
C GLN A 176 14.79 -13.53 -3.39
N TYR A 177 14.40 -14.54 -4.18
CA TYR A 177 15.11 -14.97 -5.37
C TYR A 177 15.04 -13.89 -6.45
N GLN A 178 13.85 -13.33 -6.67
CA GLN A 178 13.62 -12.25 -7.63
C GLN A 178 14.41 -10.98 -7.27
N LEU A 179 14.43 -10.58 -6.00
CA LEU A 179 15.23 -9.42 -5.54
C LEU A 179 16.73 -9.65 -5.71
N ASN A 180 17.23 -10.87 -5.48
CA ASN A 180 18.64 -11.20 -5.66
C ASN A 180 19.05 -11.10 -7.15
N ILE A 181 18.18 -11.54 -8.06
CA ILE A 181 18.39 -11.40 -9.51
C ILE A 181 18.42 -9.92 -9.92
N ILE A 182 17.44 -9.12 -9.47
CA ILE A 182 17.37 -7.68 -9.78
C ILE A 182 18.61 -6.94 -9.27
N ASN A 183 19.05 -7.24 -8.04
CA ASN A 183 20.25 -6.64 -7.47
C ASN A 183 21.51 -6.94 -8.30
N ARG A 184 21.64 -8.18 -8.81
CA ARG A 184 22.77 -8.58 -9.67
C ARG A 184 22.76 -7.82 -10.99
N GLN A 185 21.59 -7.67 -11.61
CA GLN A 185 21.44 -6.94 -12.87
C GLN A 185 21.69 -5.44 -12.69
N LEU A 186 21.23 -4.84 -11.59
CA LEU A 186 21.45 -3.42 -11.29
C LEU A 186 22.94 -3.10 -11.12
N ILE A 187 23.69 -3.97 -10.44
CA ILE A 187 25.15 -3.83 -10.30
C ILE A 187 25.85 -3.89 -11.68
N ALA A 188 25.42 -4.80 -12.56
CA ALA A 188 26.00 -4.93 -13.90
C ALA A 188 25.73 -3.70 -14.78
N VAL A 189 24.52 -3.15 -14.75
CA VAL A 189 24.17 -1.91 -15.46
C VAL A 189 24.97 -0.72 -14.93
N PHE A 190 25.15 -0.64 -13.61
CA PHE A 190 25.96 0.41 -13.01
C PHE A 190 27.44 0.30 -13.42
N GLN A 191 28.01 -0.90 -13.42
CA GLN A 191 29.38 -1.14 -13.88
C GLN A 191 29.58 -0.69 -15.33
N PHE A 192 28.61 -0.98 -16.20
CA PHE A 192 28.62 -0.52 -17.59
C PHE A 192 28.72 1.01 -17.69
N VAL A 193 27.89 1.73 -16.93
CA VAL A 193 27.89 3.21 -16.94
C VAL A 193 29.23 3.76 -16.46
N VAL A 194 29.78 3.20 -15.37
CA VAL A 194 31.07 3.62 -14.81
C VAL A 194 32.21 3.34 -15.79
N SER A 195 32.19 2.20 -16.46
CA SER A 195 33.20 1.80 -17.46
C SER A 195 33.20 2.74 -18.66
N VAL A 196 32.03 3.05 -19.22
CA VAL A 196 31.89 4.00 -20.34
C VAL A 196 32.32 5.41 -19.93
N ALA A 197 31.93 5.87 -18.74
CA ALA A 197 32.34 7.17 -18.20
C ALA A 197 33.86 7.24 -17.97
N THR A 198 34.46 6.15 -17.49
CA THR A 198 35.92 6.05 -17.28
C THR A 198 36.65 6.04 -18.62
N GLY A 199 36.16 5.30 -19.63
CA GLY A 199 36.72 5.28 -20.97
C GLY A 199 36.68 6.64 -21.67
N PHE A 200 35.57 7.36 -21.50
CA PHE A 200 35.42 8.71 -22.02
C PHE A 200 36.36 9.70 -21.30
N THR A 201 36.39 9.68 -19.97
CA THR A 201 37.28 10.58 -19.20
C THR A 201 38.75 10.28 -19.46
N PHE A 202 39.13 9.01 -19.62
CA PHE A 202 40.47 8.61 -20.02
C PHE A 202 40.84 9.10 -21.43
N GLY A 203 39.95 8.92 -22.42
CA GLY A 203 40.22 9.39 -23.78
C GLY A 203 40.26 10.91 -23.91
N PHE A 204 39.47 11.63 -23.10
CA PHE A 204 39.42 13.09 -23.13
C PHE A 204 40.54 13.76 -22.31
N TYR A 205 40.68 13.40 -21.01
CA TYR A 205 41.68 13.99 -20.11
C TYR A 205 43.03 13.25 -20.14
N GLY A 206 43.03 11.92 -20.32
CA GLY A 206 44.26 11.13 -20.30
C GLY A 206 45.22 11.48 -21.44
N ILE A 207 44.68 11.85 -22.61
CA ILE A 207 45.48 12.21 -23.80
C ILE A 207 46.03 13.62 -23.68
N GLN A 208 45.30 14.54 -23.05
CA GLN A 208 45.81 15.86 -22.67
C GLN A 208 46.99 15.75 -21.71
N LEU A 209 46.96 14.79 -20.79
CA LEU A 209 48.01 14.57 -19.80
C LEU A 209 49.31 14.00 -20.42
N MET A 210 49.20 13.28 -21.52
CA MET A 210 50.34 12.67 -22.24
C MET A 210 50.91 13.54 -23.37
N THR A 211 50.06 14.24 -24.14
CA THR A 211 50.46 14.86 -25.43
C THR A 211 50.38 16.39 -25.45
N GLY A 212 49.89 17.02 -24.37
CA GLY A 212 49.81 18.49 -24.26
C GLY A 212 48.60 19.11 -24.97
N ASP A 213 48.72 20.38 -25.40
CA ASP A 213 47.65 21.22 -25.94
C ASP A 213 47.18 20.83 -27.35
N LEU A 214 46.45 19.72 -27.47
CA LEU A 214 45.62 19.40 -28.63
C LEU A 214 44.34 20.23 -28.67
N ASP A 215 43.86 20.49 -29.89
CA ASP A 215 42.58 21.16 -30.11
C ASP A 215 41.42 20.37 -29.49
N PHE A 216 40.46 21.11 -28.92
CA PHE A 216 39.37 20.56 -28.11
C PHE A 216 38.54 19.54 -28.90
N GLY A 217 38.33 19.80 -30.20
CA GLY A 217 37.55 18.92 -31.08
C GLY A 217 38.17 17.53 -31.24
N PHE A 218 39.49 17.43 -31.41
CA PHE A 218 40.18 16.15 -31.52
C PHE A 218 40.14 15.34 -30.22
N ARG A 219 40.22 16.01 -29.05
CA ARG A 219 40.11 15.36 -27.73
C ARG A 219 38.72 14.79 -27.49
N LEU A 220 37.69 15.55 -27.86
CA LEU A 220 36.31 15.09 -27.77
C LEU A 220 36.07 13.89 -28.67
N LEU A 221 36.53 13.96 -29.93
CA LEU A 221 36.39 12.88 -30.89
C LEU A 221 37.10 11.59 -30.43
N LEU A 222 38.31 11.72 -29.89
CA LEU A 222 39.08 10.57 -29.39
C LEU A 222 38.43 9.98 -28.12
N GLY A 223 37.95 10.83 -27.20
CA GLY A 223 37.18 10.40 -26.03
C GLY A 223 35.94 9.58 -26.40
N VAL A 224 35.18 10.04 -27.39
CA VAL A 224 33.99 9.33 -27.88
C VAL A 224 34.37 8.01 -28.57
N ILE A 225 35.43 7.98 -29.38
CA ILE A 225 35.88 6.74 -30.03
C ILE A 225 36.31 5.69 -28.98
N CYS A 226 37.10 6.09 -27.99
CA CYS A 226 37.53 5.20 -26.91
C CYS A 226 36.34 4.69 -26.08
N SER A 227 35.39 5.55 -25.71
CA SER A 227 34.21 5.13 -24.94
C SER A 227 33.30 4.19 -25.75
N LEU A 228 33.20 4.39 -27.06
CA LEU A 228 32.37 3.57 -27.95
C LEU A 228 32.96 2.16 -28.09
N ILE A 229 34.28 2.04 -28.23
CA ILE A 229 34.97 0.72 -28.27
C ILE A 229 34.71 -0.05 -26.97
N ILE A 230 34.84 0.62 -25.81
CA ILE A 230 34.60 0.01 -24.49
C ILE A 230 33.13 -0.37 -24.33
N ALA A 231 32.19 0.49 -24.73
CA ALA A 231 30.76 0.21 -24.66
C ALA A 231 30.38 -1.03 -25.49
N LEU A 232 30.92 -1.16 -26.70
CA LEU A 232 30.68 -2.34 -27.55
C LEU A 232 31.26 -3.62 -26.92
N ALA A 233 32.44 -3.53 -26.32
CA ALA A 233 33.03 -4.66 -25.60
C ALA A 233 32.16 -5.07 -24.40
N GLU A 234 31.71 -4.12 -23.57
CA GLU A 234 30.90 -4.41 -22.39
C GLU A 234 29.51 -4.95 -22.75
N ILE A 235 28.84 -4.41 -23.78
CA ILE A 235 27.55 -4.94 -24.25
C ILE A 235 27.69 -6.36 -24.78
N TYR A 236 28.78 -6.66 -25.50
CA TYR A 236 29.07 -8.01 -25.97
C TYR A 236 29.26 -8.98 -24.80
N PHE A 237 30.05 -8.59 -23.79
CA PHE A 237 30.24 -9.40 -22.58
C PHE A 237 28.96 -9.57 -21.76
N LEU A 238 28.13 -8.53 -21.65
CA LEU A 238 26.85 -8.58 -20.93
C LEU A 238 25.85 -9.51 -21.63
N ALA A 239 25.72 -9.40 -22.95
CA ALA A 239 24.84 -10.25 -23.74
C ALA A 239 25.28 -11.72 -23.67
N LYS A 240 26.59 -11.99 -23.72
CA LYS A 240 27.14 -13.34 -23.54
C LYS A 240 26.87 -13.90 -22.15
N LYS A 241 27.08 -13.09 -21.09
CA LYS A 241 26.75 -13.47 -19.70
C LYS A 241 25.26 -13.78 -19.52
N LEU A 242 24.38 -12.98 -20.14
CA LEU A 242 22.93 -13.18 -20.08
C LEU A 242 22.50 -14.46 -20.82
N ALA A 243 23.11 -14.75 -21.98
CA ALA A 243 22.84 -15.97 -22.72
C ALA A 243 23.30 -17.24 -21.96
N GLU A 244 24.47 -17.20 -21.33
CA GLU A 244 24.99 -18.29 -20.49
C GLU A 244 24.10 -18.55 -19.25
N ASP A 245 23.53 -17.50 -18.66
CA ASP A 245 22.61 -17.60 -17.51
C ASP A 245 21.23 -18.21 -17.88
N MET A 246 20.85 -18.24 -19.16
CA MET A 246 19.58 -18.83 -19.64
C MET A 246 19.70 -20.32 -20.01
N ASP A 247 20.90 -20.82 -20.27
CA ASP A 247 21.16 -22.20 -20.72
C ASP A 247 21.32 -23.22 -19.56
N PHE A 248 21.31 -22.79 -18.31
CA PHE A 248 21.37 -23.66 -17.13
C PHE A 248 20.09 -23.59 -16.28
N PRO A 249 19.11 -24.51 -16.48
CA PRO A 249 18.19 -24.85 -15.41
C PRO A 249 18.99 -25.59 -14.33
N ASP A 250 19.22 -24.94 -13.19
CA ASP A 250 19.80 -25.56 -11.99
C ASP A 250 18.96 -26.78 -11.60
N MET A 251 19.33 -27.97 -12.09
CA MET A 251 18.78 -29.20 -11.52
C MET A 251 19.34 -29.37 -10.11
N PRO A 252 18.49 -29.58 -9.09
CA PRO A 252 18.95 -29.80 -7.74
C PRO A 252 19.84 -31.04 -7.72
N LYS A 253 21.09 -30.87 -7.25
CA LYS A 253 22.00 -31.99 -6.99
C LYS A 253 21.29 -32.93 -6.02
N SER A 254 20.86 -34.10 -6.49
CA SER A 254 20.31 -35.12 -5.61
C SER A 254 21.38 -35.46 -4.59
N LYS A 255 21.06 -35.27 -3.31
CA LYS A 255 21.82 -35.90 -2.25
C LYS A 255 21.71 -37.41 -2.50
N VAL A 256 22.81 -38.01 -2.94
CA VAL A 256 22.98 -39.46 -2.90
C VAL A 256 23.10 -39.81 -1.42
N ASP A 257 22.29 -40.78 -1.01
CA ASP A 257 22.10 -41.25 0.37
C ASP A 257 23.40 -41.54 1.13
#